data_AF-A0A109J7P5-F1
#
_entry.id   AF-A0A109J7P5-F1
#
_cell.length_a   1.000
_cell.length_b   1.000
_cell.length_c   1.000
_cell.angle_alpha   90.00
_cell.angle_beta   90.00
_cell.angle_gamma   90.00
#
_symmetry.space_group_name_H-M   'P 1'
#
loop_
_entity.id
_entity.type
_entity.pdbx_description
1 polymer ?
#
loop_
_entity_poly.entity_id
_entity_poly.type
_entity_poly.pdbx_seq_one_letter_code
_entity_poly.pdbx_strand_id
1 'polypeptide(L)'
;MGIAKDYMMEPESIDVGFECPTPQCDEIVEASVEPAYYDTSAENESDMAGYSSTRITCLGCKREYIVEGHNYGAGMTYSVVNYPSIEVDVY
;
A
#
# COMPACT_ATOMS: atom_id res chain seq x y z
N MET A 1 8.02 4.70 39.17
CA MET A 1 7.23 5.26 38.06
C MET A 1 8.02 5.01 36.78
N GLY A 2 7.76 3.87 36.13
CA GLY A 2 8.39 3.55 34.85
C GLY A 2 7.55 4.16 33.75
N ILE A 3 8.15 5.04 32.96
CA ILE A 3 7.51 5.64 31.77
C ILE A 3 7.40 4.49 30.78
N ALA A 4 6.17 3.99 30.55
CA ALA A 4 5.93 3.04 29.49
C ALA A 4 6.41 3.71 28.20
N LYS A 5 7.40 3.10 27.54
CA LYS A 5 7.70 3.44 26.16
C LYS A 5 6.43 3.11 25.41
N ASP A 6 5.75 4.14 24.92
CA ASP A 6 4.68 4.03 23.94
C ASP A 6 5.32 3.34 22.74
N TYR A 7 5.27 2.01 22.71
CA TYR A 7 5.54 1.25 21.52
C TYR A 7 4.43 1.67 20.59
N MET A 8 4.71 2.64 19.71
CA MET A 8 3.82 2.98 18.61
C MET A 8 3.57 1.66 17.87
N MET A 9 2.40 1.09 18.10
CA MET A 9 1.97 -0.12 17.44
C MET A 9 1.86 0.26 15.98
N GLU A 10 2.76 -0.30 15.15
CA GLU A 10 2.70 -0.02 13.73
C GLU A 10 1.34 -0.51 13.19
N PRO A 11 0.72 0.25 12.27
CA PRO A 11 -0.65 -0.04 11.84
C PRO A 11 -0.73 -1.40 11.16
N GLU A 12 -1.55 -2.33 11.65
CA GLU A 12 -1.65 -3.70 11.09
C GLU A 12 -2.10 -3.71 9.62
N SER A 13 -2.75 -2.64 9.16
CA SER A 13 -3.18 -2.43 7.78
C SER A 13 -3.23 -0.93 7.46
N ILE A 14 -3.17 -0.60 6.17
CA ILE A 14 -3.36 0.75 5.64
C ILE A 14 -4.53 0.73 4.67
N ASP A 15 -5.44 1.70 4.78
CA ASP A 15 -6.56 1.82 3.86
C ASP A 15 -6.14 2.63 2.63
N VAL A 16 -6.44 2.08 1.45
CA VAL A 16 -6.14 2.72 0.17
C VAL A 16 -7.39 2.83 -0.70
N GLY A 17 -7.45 3.91 -1.48
CA GLY A 17 -8.50 4.17 -2.45
C GLY A 17 -7.93 4.35 -3.85
N PHE A 18 -8.55 3.76 -4.88
CA PHE A 18 -8.17 4.02 -6.28
C PHE A 18 -9.30 3.69 -7.26
N GLU A 19 -9.24 4.28 -8.46
CA GLU A 19 -10.16 3.97 -9.56
C GLU A 19 -9.77 2.66 -10.26
N CYS A 20 -10.75 1.78 -10.50
CA CYS A 20 -10.53 0.53 -11.22
C CYS A 20 -9.94 0.78 -12.62
N PRO A 21 -8.77 0.22 -12.97
CA PRO A 21 -8.14 0.47 -14.28
C PRO A 21 -8.87 -0.16 -15.48
N THR A 22 -10.04 -0.79 -15.28
CA THR A 22 -10.79 -1.43 -16.37
C THR A 22 -11.45 -0.35 -17.23
N PRO A 23 -11.26 -0.35 -18.56
CA PRO A 23 -12.01 0.55 -19.44
C PRO A 23 -13.51 0.37 -19.23
N GLN A 24 -14.25 1.48 -19.10
CA GLN A 24 -15.70 1.50 -18.86
C GLN A 24 -16.12 0.97 -17.48
N CYS A 25 -15.20 0.94 -16.51
CA CYS A 25 -15.51 0.64 -15.12
C CYS A 25 -15.23 1.87 -14.26
N ASP A 26 -16.27 2.62 -13.92
CA ASP A 26 -16.19 3.80 -13.04
C ASP A 26 -16.30 3.42 -11.55
N GLU A 27 -15.80 2.24 -11.19
CA GLU A 27 -15.78 1.75 -9.81
C GLU A 27 -14.57 2.34 -9.07
N ILE A 28 -14.84 2.95 -7.93
CA ILE A 28 -13.81 3.33 -6.96
C ILE A 28 -13.71 2.21 -5.94
N VAL A 29 -12.48 1.73 -5.71
CA VAL A 29 -12.21 0.67 -4.74
C VAL A 29 -11.59 1.28 -3.51
N GLU A 30 -12.12 0.90 -2.35
CA GLU A 30 -11.55 1.16 -1.04
C GLU A 30 -11.18 -0.20 -0.42
N ALA A 31 -9.91 -0.38 -0.07
CA ALA A 31 -9.41 -1.66 0.44
C ALA A 31 -8.28 -1.47 1.44
N SER A 32 -8.20 -2.37 2.42
CA SER A 32 -7.08 -2.42 3.35
C SER A 32 -5.96 -3.28 2.77
N VAL A 33 -4.74 -2.73 2.76
CA VAL A 33 -3.51 -3.39 2.29
C VAL A 33 -2.52 -3.53 3.42
N GLU A 34 -1.60 -4.48 3.29
CA GLU A 34 -0.50 -4.62 4.23
C GLU A 34 0.48 -3.44 4.07
N PRO A 35 0.97 -2.85 5.17
CA PRO A 35 2.00 -1.83 5.09
C PRO A 35 3.29 -2.41 4.52
N ALA A 36 3.97 -1.62 3.70
CA ALA A 36 5.34 -1.91 3.32
C ALA A 36 6.27 -1.58 4.51
N TYR A 37 6.42 -2.52 5.44
CA TYR A 37 7.28 -2.32 6.61
C TYR A 37 8.75 -2.20 6.20
N TYR A 38 9.44 -1.23 6.80
CA TYR A 38 10.87 -1.02 6.61
C TYR A 38 11.63 -2.15 7.32
N ASP A 39 12.24 -3.05 6.55
CA ASP A 39 13.15 -4.05 7.10
C ASP A 39 14.51 -3.40 7.35
N THR A 40 14.79 -3.09 8.62
CA THR A 40 16.08 -2.52 9.04
C THR A 40 17.28 -3.44 8.80
N SER A 41 17.06 -4.71 8.43
CA SER A 41 18.09 -5.65 7.98
C SER A 41 18.55 -5.39 6.55
N ALA A 42 17.79 -4.62 5.76
CA ALA A 42 18.16 -4.24 4.40
C ALA A 42 19.19 -3.09 4.47
N GLU A 43 20.47 -3.45 4.48
CA GLU A 43 21.62 -2.57 4.76
C GLU A 43 21.88 -1.43 3.75
N ASN A 44 20.95 -1.10 2.84
CA ASN A 44 21.11 0.00 1.88
C ASN A 44 19.86 0.89 1.81
N GLU A 45 20.03 2.15 2.23
CA GLU A 45 19.03 3.22 2.14
C GLU A 45 18.58 3.52 0.68
N SER A 46 19.26 2.95 -0.32
CA SER A 46 18.98 3.13 -1.76
C SER A 46 18.09 2.06 -2.39
N ASP A 47 17.78 0.93 -1.72
CA ASP A 47 17.27 -0.29 -2.39
C ASP A 47 15.77 -0.60 -2.22
N MET A 48 14.96 0.33 -1.70
CA MET A 48 13.57 0.06 -1.24
C MET A 48 13.57 -0.85 -0.01
N ALA A 49 13.38 -0.24 1.15
CA ALA A 49 13.55 -0.93 2.42
C ALA A 49 12.29 -1.65 2.92
N GLY A 50 11.14 -1.40 2.30
CA GLY A 50 9.92 -2.16 2.56
C GLY A 50 9.13 -2.38 1.28
N TYR A 51 8.60 -3.59 1.11
CA TYR A 51 7.73 -3.97 0.01
C TYR A 51 6.53 -4.75 0.55
N SER A 52 5.34 -4.39 0.08
CA SER A 52 4.12 -5.18 0.28
C SER A 52 3.37 -5.32 -1.04
N SER A 53 2.60 -6.39 -1.17
CA SER A 53 1.73 -6.57 -2.33
C SER A 53 0.40 -7.17 -1.89
N THR A 54 -0.69 -6.60 -2.38
CA THR A 54 -2.05 -7.06 -2.04
C THR A 54 -2.88 -7.19 -3.31
N ARG A 55 -3.62 -8.30 -3.41
CA ARG A 55 -4.55 -8.52 -4.51
C ARG A 55 -5.90 -7.91 -4.15
N ILE A 56 -6.38 -7.02 -5.00
CA ILE A 56 -7.64 -6.31 -4.82
C ILE A 56 -8.55 -6.58 -6.01
N THR A 57 -9.82 -6.88 -5.73
CA THR A 57 -10.82 -7.19 -6.74
C THR A 57 -11.77 -6.03 -6.90
N CYS A 58 -11.81 -5.47 -8.10
CA CYS A 58 -12.89 -4.60 -8.55
C CYS A 58 -14.16 -5.45 -8.77
N LEU A 59 -15.16 -5.29 -7.91
CA LEU A 59 -16.35 -6.16 -7.86
C LEU A 59 -17.29 -5.88 -9.04
N GLY A 60 -17.38 -4.63 -9.47
CA GLY A 60 -18.20 -4.17 -10.60
C GLY A 60 -17.72 -4.74 -11.94
N CYS A 61 -16.42 -4.68 -12.22
CA CYS A 61 -15.86 -5.26 -13.45
C CYS A 61 -15.35 -6.71 -13.30
N LYS A 62 -15.38 -7.27 -12.08
CA LYS A 62 -14.92 -8.63 -11.76
C LYS A 62 -13.48 -8.88 -12.20
N ARG A 63 -12.62 -7.88 -12.04
CA ARG A 63 -11.19 -7.96 -12.34
C ARG A 63 -10.36 -7.77 -11.09
N GLU A 64 -9.23 -8.47 -11.07
CA GLU A 64 -8.26 -8.40 -9.99
C GLU A 64 -7.07 -7.56 -10.41
N TYR A 65 -6.56 -6.80 -9.46
CA TYR A 65 -5.40 -5.93 -9.57
C TYR A 65 -4.45 -6.21 -8.41
N ILE A 66 -3.18 -5.91 -8.62
CA ILE A 66 -2.18 -5.98 -7.58
C ILE A 66 -1.84 -4.54 -7.23
N VAL A 67 -1.95 -4.21 -5.95
CA VAL A 67 -1.43 -2.95 -5.39
C VAL A 67 -0.13 -3.28 -4.68
N GLU A 68 0.93 -2.56 -5.03
CA GLU A 68 2.25 -2.67 -4.42
C GLU A 68 2.52 -1.44 -3.56
N GLY A 69 2.91 -1.69 -2.31
CA GLY A 69 3.40 -0.70 -1.38
C GLY A 69 4.93 -0.71 -1.35
N HIS A 70 5.53 0.48 -1.37
CA HIS A 70 6.96 0.67 -1.24
C HIS A 70 7.27 1.67 -0.13
N ASN A 71 8.27 1.36 0.70
CA ASN A 71 8.74 2.24 1.76
C ASN A 71 10.19 2.67 1.52
N TYR A 72 10.39 3.97 1.48
CA TYR A 72 11.68 4.61 1.16
C TYR A 72 12.30 5.33 2.36
N GLY A 73 11.85 5.03 3.59
CA GLY A 73 12.31 5.68 4.83
C GLY A 73 11.76 7.11 5.02
N ALA A 74 11.53 7.86 3.93
CA ALA A 74 10.85 9.16 3.94
C ALA A 74 9.32 9.05 3.93
N GLY A 75 8.78 7.86 3.59
CA GLY A 75 7.35 7.62 3.49
C GLY A 75 7.03 6.32 2.75
N MET A 76 5.74 5.99 2.72
CA MET A 76 5.18 4.86 1.97
C MET A 76 4.43 5.38 0.74
N THR A 77 4.58 4.69 -0.38
CA THR A 77 3.82 4.95 -1.61
C THR A 77 3.15 3.68 -2.08
N TYR A 78 1.95 3.79 -2.64
CA TYR A 78 1.23 2.68 -3.23
C TYR A 78 0.99 2.90 -4.72
N SER A 79 0.99 1.82 -5.49
CA SER A 79 0.73 1.87 -6.92
C SER A 79 0.03 0.61 -7.43
N VAL A 80 -0.74 0.73 -8.51
CA VAL A 80 -1.37 -0.41 -9.17
C VAL A 80 -0.43 -0.99 -10.22
N VAL A 81 -0.10 -2.28 -10.12
CA VAL A 81 0.83 -2.96 -11.03
C VAL A 81 0.36 -2.85 -12.47
N ASN A 82 1.27 -2.46 -13.38
CA ASN A 82 1.02 -2.15 -14.79
C ASN A 82 0.12 -0.93 -15.07
N TYR A 83 -0.29 -0.19 -14.04
CA TYR A 83 -1.14 1.00 -14.15
C TYR A 83 -0.60 2.17 -13.31
N PRO A 84 0.63 2.66 -13.58
CA PRO A 84 1.28 3.70 -12.77
C PRO A 84 0.62 5.08 -12.86
N SER A 85 -0.31 5.28 -13.80
CA SER A 85 -1.08 6.53 -13.93
C SER A 85 -2.29 6.59 -13.02
N ILE A 86 -2.64 5.50 -12.33
CA ILE A 86 -3.75 5.45 -11.40
C ILE A 86 -3.26 6.02 -10.07
N GLU A 87 -3.93 7.07 -9.61
CA GLU A 87 -3.67 7.67 -8.32
C GLU A 87 -4.20 6.75 -7.22
N VAL A 88 -3.36 6.46 -6.22
CA VAL A 88 -3.74 5.68 -5.06
C VAL A 88 -3.71 6.61 -3.85
N ASP A 89 -4.88 6.86 -3.31
CA ASP A 89 -5.06 7.61 -2.06
C ASP A 89 -4.80 6.71 -0.86
N VAL A 90 -4.21 7.27 0.19
CA VAL A 90 -3.89 6.56 1.44
C VAL A 90 -4.59 7.28 2.60
N TYR A 91 -5.32 6.54 3.44
CA TYR A 91 -6.18 7.06 4.51
C TYR A 91 -5.77 6.58 5.91
#